data_AF-A0A354FGT6-F1
#
_entry.id   AF-A0A354FGT6-F1
#
_cell.length_a   1.000
_cell.length_b   1.000
_cell.length_c   1.000
_cell.angle_alpha   90.00
_cell.angle_beta   90.00
_cell.angle_gamma   90.00
#
_symmetry.space_group_name_H-M   'P 1'
#
loop_
_entity.id
_entity.type
_entity.pdbx_description
1 polymer ?
#
loop_
_entity_poly.entity_id
_entity_poly.type
_entity_poly.pdbx_seq_one_letter_code
_entity_poly.pdbx_strand_id
1 'polypeptide(L)'
;MKINCEYWKDYDSISGPISYCEIAAFGHKLTAEELEEIGCTEEKRKVCKTVMNFAIGDAETPQPEPAPQPVTVALPNACDSPKAVAATTVGNAEKKAVSPFFNLLVLGILAGCYISLAGALSTVVTNDLALYVGDGLSRLVGGLVFSLGLILVVIGGAELFTGNTLMVTAWLEGKISGRQLARNWTIVYFANFFGAILIAWFFYLSGVWGLKGL
;
A
#
# COMPACT_ATOMS: atom_id res chain seq x y z
N MET A 1 35.83 -1.52 43.27
CA MET A 1 34.44 -2.00 43.41
C MET A 1 34.26 -3.09 42.36
N LYS A 2 34.08 -4.37 42.73
CA LYS A 2 33.95 -5.44 41.72
C LYS A 2 32.55 -5.36 41.10
N ILE A 3 32.48 -4.95 39.84
CA ILE A 3 31.24 -4.93 39.07
C ILE A 3 31.05 -6.33 38.49
N ASN A 4 30.26 -7.18 39.17
CA ASN A 4 29.81 -8.45 38.57
C ASN A 4 28.74 -8.11 37.52
N CYS A 5 29.18 -7.93 36.28
CA CYS A 5 28.36 -7.89 35.06
C CYS A 5 29.08 -8.80 34.06
N GLU A 6 28.37 -9.75 33.46
CA GLU A 6 29.00 -10.78 32.61
C GLU A 6 29.79 -10.19 31.42
N TYR A 7 29.33 -9.04 30.92
CA TYR A 7 29.93 -8.30 29.81
C TYR A 7 30.96 -7.24 30.20
N TRP A 8 31.32 -7.15 31.48
CA TRP A 8 32.44 -6.33 31.93
C TRP A 8 33.73 -7.10 31.76
N LYS A 9 34.62 -6.60 30.90
CA LYS A 9 35.93 -7.20 30.68
C LYS A 9 37.01 -6.20 31.04
N ASP A 10 37.92 -6.66 31.89
CA ASP A 10 39.16 -5.96 32.19
C ASP A 10 40.25 -6.54 31.30
N TYR A 11 40.89 -5.69 30.51
CA TYR A 11 42.05 -6.06 29.70
C TYR A 11 43.27 -5.33 30.22
N ASP A 12 44.39 -6.05 30.33
CA ASP A 12 45.66 -5.44 30.65
C ASP A 12 46.32 -4.99 29.35
N SER A 13 46.48 -3.69 29.16
CA SER A 13 47.18 -3.12 28.00
C SER A 13 48.58 -2.63 28.40
N ILE A 14 49.49 -2.48 27.45
CA ILE A 14 50.85 -1.95 27.68
C ILE A 14 50.80 -0.54 28.29
N SER A 15 49.70 0.19 28.08
CA SER A 15 49.40 1.52 28.62
C SER A 15 48.67 1.51 29.97
N GLY A 16 48.45 0.33 30.58
CA GLY A 16 47.71 0.14 31.82
C GLY A 16 46.39 -0.63 31.63
N PRO A 17 45.68 -0.96 32.72
CA PRO A 17 44.44 -1.70 32.64
C PRO A 17 43.33 -0.84 32.02
N ILE A 18 42.65 -1.38 31.00
CA ILE A 18 41.50 -0.77 30.34
C ILE A 18 40.28 -1.66 30.60
N SER A 19 39.20 -1.05 31.07
CA SER A 19 37.94 -1.75 31.33
C SER A 19 36.83 -1.14 30.46
N TYR A 20 36.07 -1.98 29.76
CA TYR A 20 34.91 -1.52 28.98
C TYR A 20 33.81 -2.59 28.96
N CYS A 21 32.61 -2.17 28.56
CA CYS A 21 31.46 -3.06 28.46
C CYS A 21 31.25 -3.52 27.02
N GLU A 22 31.33 -4.83 26.78
CA GLU A 22 31.29 -5.41 25.43
C GLU A 22 29.94 -5.20 24.72
N ILE A 23 28.83 -5.03 25.44
CA ILE A 23 27.50 -4.81 24.84
C ILE A 23 27.49 -3.58 23.91
N ALA A 24 28.19 -2.51 24.30
CA ALA A 24 28.24 -1.29 23.51
C ALA A 24 29.20 -1.39 22.33
N ALA A 25 30.26 -2.19 22.44
CA ALA A 25 31.26 -2.36 21.39
C ALA A 25 30.72 -3.09 20.16
N PHE A 26 29.71 -3.95 20.31
CA PHE A 26 29.14 -4.75 19.23
C PHE A 26 27.75 -4.30 18.74
N GLY A 27 27.21 -3.18 19.23
CA GLY A 27 25.98 -2.58 18.70
C GLY A 27 24.70 -3.40 18.92
N HIS A 28 24.73 -4.40 19.80
CA HIS A 28 23.54 -5.17 20.15
C HIS A 28 22.60 -4.36 21.06
N LYS A 29 21.32 -4.26 20.69
CA LYS A 29 20.28 -3.62 21.50
C LYS A 29 19.60 -4.67 22.38
N LEU A 30 19.89 -4.66 23.68
CA LEU A 30 19.21 -5.48 24.69
C LEU A 30 18.12 -4.66 25.38
N THR A 31 17.02 -5.30 25.74
CA THR A 31 15.91 -4.68 26.49
C THR A 31 16.26 -4.45 27.96
N ALA A 32 15.50 -3.60 28.64
CA ALA A 32 15.79 -3.22 30.03
C ALA A 32 15.71 -4.41 31.00
N GLU A 33 14.81 -5.35 30.75
CA GLU A 33 14.57 -6.56 31.54
C GLU A 33 15.71 -7.58 31.35
N GLU A 34 16.14 -7.83 30.11
CA GLU A 34 17.29 -8.71 29.81
C GLU A 34 18.58 -8.23 30.48
N LEU A 35 18.77 -6.90 30.53
CA LEU A 35 19.94 -6.31 31.19
C LEU A 35 19.91 -6.50 32.72
N GLU A 36 18.74 -6.57 33.34
CA GLU A 36 18.62 -6.83 34.78
C GLU A 36 18.88 -8.30 35.12
N GLU A 37 18.40 -9.23 34.29
CA GLU A 37 18.66 -10.67 34.45
C GLU A 37 20.17 -10.99 34.39
N ILE A 38 20.91 -10.29 33.53
CA ILE A 38 22.36 -10.48 33.37
C ILE A 38 23.19 -9.69 34.41
N GLY A 39 22.51 -9.13 35.43
CA GLY A 39 23.12 -8.45 36.58
C GLY A 39 23.58 -7.01 36.31
N CYS A 40 23.19 -6.43 35.18
CA CYS A 40 23.48 -5.05 34.78
C CYS A 40 22.39 -4.09 35.31
N THR A 41 22.46 -3.80 36.60
CA THR A 41 21.55 -2.87 37.28
C THR A 41 21.71 -1.43 36.77
N GLU A 42 20.67 -0.60 36.93
CA GLU A 42 20.64 0.79 36.46
C GLU A 42 21.84 1.62 36.96
N GLU A 43 22.26 1.43 38.22
CA GLU A 43 23.44 2.11 38.78
C GLU A 43 24.74 1.70 38.08
N LYS A 44 24.90 0.42 37.73
CA LYS A 44 26.08 -0.07 37.01
C LYS A 44 26.12 0.43 35.56
N ARG A 45 24.97 0.60 34.92
CA ARG A 45 24.86 1.21 33.58
C ARG A 45 25.37 2.65 33.57
N LYS A 46 25.12 3.42 34.64
CA LYS A 46 25.64 4.79 34.79
C LYS A 46 27.17 4.80 34.85
N VAL A 47 27.77 3.89 35.62
CA VAL A 47 29.24 3.75 35.69
C VAL A 47 29.83 3.37 34.33
N CYS A 48 29.22 2.40 33.64
CA CYS A 48 29.63 1.98 32.30
C CYS A 48 29.63 3.15 31.29
N LYS A 49 28.56 3.96 31.30
CA LYS A 49 28.43 5.15 30.45
C LYS A 49 29.53 6.18 30.74
N THR A 50 29.86 6.41 32.01
CA THR A 50 30.94 7.32 32.42
C THR A 50 32.31 6.86 31.93
N VAL A 51 32.63 5.57 32.03
CA VAL A 51 33.93 5.03 31.56
C VAL A 51 34.03 5.07 30.03
N MET A 52 32.95 4.74 29.33
CA MET A 52 32.90 4.82 27.86
C MET A 52 33.12 6.25 27.34
N ASN A 53 32.51 7.25 28.00
CA ASN A 53 32.69 8.66 27.64
C ASN A 53 34.15 9.11 27.78
N PHE A 54 34.90 8.58 28.76
CA PHE A 54 36.33 8.86 28.92
C PHE A 54 37.21 8.26 27.82
N ALA A 55 36.77 7.17 27.17
CA ALA A 55 37.59 6.42 26.22
C ALA A 55 37.30 6.73 24.74
N ILE A 56 36.06 7.11 24.38
CA ILE A 56 35.63 7.18 22.96
C ILE A 56 34.95 8.52 22.60
N GLY A 57 34.80 9.45 23.55
CA GLY A 57 33.96 10.65 23.35
C GLY A 57 32.47 10.31 23.37
N ASP A 58 31.63 11.32 23.63
CA ASP A 58 30.20 11.13 23.90
C ASP A 58 29.45 10.56 22.69
N ALA A 59 29.26 9.24 22.66
CA ALA A 59 28.28 8.62 21.79
C ALA A 59 26.89 8.79 22.42
N GLU A 60 26.05 9.62 21.82
CA GLU A 60 24.64 9.72 22.22
C GLU A 60 23.98 8.35 22.10
N THR A 61 23.41 7.87 23.20
CA THR A 61 22.59 6.66 23.20
C THR A 61 21.39 6.89 22.26
N PRO A 62 21.20 6.06 21.22
CA PRO A 62 20.02 6.18 20.37
C PRO A 62 18.78 6.11 21.26
N GLN A 63 17.92 7.13 21.19
CA GLN A 63 16.58 7.05 21.76
C GLN A 63 15.95 5.75 21.25
N PRO A 64 15.20 4.99 22.08
CA PRO A 64 14.46 3.85 21.58
C PRO A 64 13.54 4.36 20.48
N GLU A 65 13.87 4.03 19.24
CA GLU A 65 12.92 4.17 18.15
C GLU A 65 11.68 3.39 18.60
N PRO A 66 10.47 4.02 18.61
CA PRO A 66 9.26 3.32 18.98
C PRO A 66 9.25 2.00 18.25
N ALA A 67 9.07 0.88 18.99
CA ALA A 67 9.10 -0.46 18.43
C ALA A 67 8.37 -0.42 17.08
N PRO A 68 8.96 -0.96 15.99
CA PRO A 68 8.28 -1.00 14.71
C PRO A 68 6.91 -1.56 14.99
N GLN A 69 5.88 -0.71 14.84
CA GLN A 69 4.52 -1.15 15.05
C GLN A 69 4.39 -2.38 14.15
N PRO A 70 3.90 -3.53 14.66
CA PRO A 70 3.77 -4.71 13.84
C PRO A 70 3.11 -4.24 12.55
N VAL A 71 3.84 -4.36 11.44
CA VAL A 71 3.28 -4.08 10.11
C VAL A 71 2.29 -5.20 9.92
N THR A 72 1.11 -5.00 10.50
CA THR A 72 -0.06 -5.79 10.22
C THR A 72 -0.28 -5.52 8.74
N VAL A 73 0.16 -6.46 7.91
CA VAL A 73 -0.46 -6.66 6.62
C VAL A 73 -1.92 -6.93 6.98
N ALA A 74 -2.72 -5.86 7.04
CA ALA A 74 -4.13 -5.94 7.27
C ALA A 74 -4.67 -6.70 6.06
N LEU A 75 -4.75 -8.02 6.18
CA LEU A 75 -5.67 -8.79 5.38
C LEU A 75 -7.01 -8.09 5.58
N PRO A 76 -7.63 -7.52 4.53
CA PRO A 76 -8.94 -6.92 4.68
C PRO A 76 -9.82 -8.01 5.27
N ASN A 77 -10.28 -7.82 6.51
CA ASN A 77 -11.15 -8.80 7.11
C ASN A 77 -12.40 -8.79 6.23
N ALA A 78 -12.75 -9.93 5.63
CA ALA A 78 -13.92 -10.04 4.76
C ALA A 78 -15.24 -9.65 5.47
N CYS A 79 -15.18 -9.41 6.79
CA CYS A 79 -16.30 -9.09 7.68
C CYS A 79 -16.08 -7.78 8.47
N ASP A 80 -15.39 -6.78 7.90
CA ASP A 80 -15.29 -5.47 8.54
C ASP A 80 -16.68 -4.83 8.72
N SER A 81 -16.90 -4.19 9.87
CA SER A 81 -18.17 -3.48 10.12
C SER A 81 -18.39 -2.37 9.08
N PRO A 82 -19.65 -2.01 8.75
CA PRO A 82 -19.92 -0.91 7.82
C PRO A 82 -19.20 0.40 8.18
N LYS A 83 -19.04 0.66 9.50
CA LYS A 83 -18.30 1.81 10.01
C LYS A 83 -16.80 1.74 9.66
N ALA A 84 -16.18 0.56 9.76
CA ALA A 84 -14.79 0.36 9.41
C ALA A 84 -14.56 0.50 7.89
N VAL A 85 -15.45 -0.07 7.07
CA VAL A 85 -15.38 0.06 5.60
C VAL A 85 -15.51 1.52 5.15
N ALA A 86 -16.42 2.28 5.77
CA ALA A 86 -16.58 3.70 5.49
C ALA A 86 -15.30 4.49 5.81
N ALA A 87 -14.70 4.25 6.98
CA ALA A 87 -13.44 4.89 7.37
C ALA A 87 -12.29 4.56 6.41
N THR A 88 -12.17 3.31 5.97
CA THR A 88 -11.18 2.89 4.95
C THR A 88 -11.43 3.58 3.61
N THR A 89 -12.69 3.71 3.21
CA THR A 89 -13.06 4.40 1.96
C THR A 89 -12.67 5.87 2.00
N VAL A 90 -12.89 6.55 3.13
CA VAL A 90 -12.47 7.95 3.34
C VAL A 90 -10.95 8.08 3.25
N GLY A 91 -10.19 7.22 3.94
CA GLY A 91 -8.72 7.22 3.87
C GLY A 91 -8.18 6.97 2.45
N ASN A 92 -8.84 6.10 1.68
CA ASN A 92 -8.50 5.89 0.28
C ASN A 92 -8.80 7.13 -0.59
N ALA A 93 -9.91 7.81 -0.32
CA ALA A 93 -10.29 9.03 -1.03
C ALA A 93 -9.31 10.19 -0.77
N GLU A 94 -8.79 10.34 0.46
CA GLU A 94 -7.74 11.33 0.77
C GLU A 94 -6.48 11.11 -0.08
N LYS A 95 -6.02 9.85 -0.19
CA LYS A 95 -4.85 9.49 -1.02
C LYS A 95 -5.09 9.80 -2.50
N LYS A 96 -6.29 9.48 -3.01
CA LYS A 96 -6.69 9.77 -4.40
C LYS A 96 -6.80 11.27 -4.68
N ALA A 97 -7.19 12.06 -3.69
CA ALA A 97 -7.35 13.51 -3.84
C ALA A 97 -6.01 14.23 -4.09
N VAL A 98 -4.90 13.73 -3.53
CA VAL A 98 -3.56 14.32 -3.69
C VAL A 98 -2.72 13.66 -4.79
N SER A 99 -3.24 12.63 -5.45
CA SER A 99 -2.52 11.90 -6.49
C SER A 99 -2.09 12.84 -7.65
N PRO A 100 -0.86 12.67 -8.18
CA PRO A 100 -0.33 13.52 -9.22
C PRO A 100 -1.06 13.30 -10.55
N PHE A 101 -1.10 14.36 -11.37
CA PHE A 101 -1.85 14.39 -12.63
C PHE A 101 -1.51 13.22 -13.56
N PHE A 102 -0.22 12.95 -13.79
CA PHE A 102 0.22 11.89 -14.70
C PHE A 102 -0.22 10.49 -14.22
N ASN A 103 -0.22 10.24 -12.92
CA ASN A 103 -0.68 8.96 -12.38
C ASN A 103 -2.18 8.80 -12.62
N LEU A 104 -2.98 9.83 -12.33
CA LEU A 104 -4.43 9.80 -12.59
C LEU A 104 -4.74 9.62 -14.07
N LEU A 105 -3.97 10.27 -14.95
CA LEU A 105 -4.15 10.17 -16.40
C LEU A 105 -3.83 8.75 -16.91
N VAL A 106 -2.66 8.21 -16.57
CA VAL A 106 -2.23 6.88 -17.06
C VAL A 106 -3.11 5.77 -16.47
N LEU A 107 -3.35 5.78 -15.15
CA LEU A 107 -4.21 4.80 -14.50
C LEU A 107 -5.67 4.92 -14.97
N GLY A 108 -6.11 6.13 -15.29
CA GLY A 108 -7.44 6.37 -15.87
C GLY A 108 -7.56 5.83 -17.30
N ILE A 109 -6.55 6.03 -18.15
CA ILE A 109 -6.54 5.46 -19.50
C ILE A 109 -6.57 3.93 -19.42
N LEU A 110 -5.75 3.33 -18.55
CA LEU A 110 -5.74 1.89 -18.34
C LEU A 110 -7.10 1.34 -17.88
N ALA A 111 -7.77 2.02 -16.95
CA ALA A 111 -9.12 1.63 -16.53
C ALA A 111 -10.11 1.66 -17.70
N GLY A 112 -10.06 2.70 -18.53
CA GLY A 112 -10.87 2.79 -19.75
C GLY A 112 -10.60 1.65 -20.73
N CYS A 113 -9.33 1.29 -20.92
CA CYS A 113 -8.93 0.17 -21.77
C CYS A 113 -9.47 -1.17 -21.23
N TYR A 114 -9.39 -1.43 -19.93
CA TYR A 114 -9.89 -2.68 -19.34
C TYR A 114 -11.40 -2.84 -19.48
N ILE A 115 -12.18 -1.79 -19.22
CA ILE A 115 -13.64 -1.84 -19.33
C ILE A 115 -14.08 -1.99 -20.79
N SER A 116 -13.44 -1.28 -21.72
CA SER A 116 -13.76 -1.38 -23.15
C SER A 116 -13.38 -2.74 -23.74
N LEU A 117 -12.24 -3.32 -23.35
CA LEU A 117 -11.86 -4.69 -23.73
C LEU A 117 -12.89 -5.72 -23.24
N ALA A 118 -13.34 -5.60 -21.99
CA ALA A 118 -14.36 -6.49 -21.45
C ALA A 118 -15.72 -6.32 -22.15
N GLY A 119 -16.09 -5.09 -22.50
CA GLY A 119 -17.27 -4.80 -23.31
C GLY A 119 -17.19 -5.45 -24.69
N ALA A 120 -16.08 -5.28 -25.39
CA ALA A 120 -15.87 -5.86 -26.71
C ALA A 120 -15.87 -7.40 -26.68
N LEU A 121 -15.22 -8.00 -25.68
CA LEU A 121 -15.25 -9.45 -25.47
C LEU A 121 -16.67 -9.96 -25.18
N SER A 122 -17.43 -9.24 -24.35
CA SER A 122 -18.83 -9.56 -24.06
C SER A 122 -19.69 -9.53 -25.34
N THR A 123 -19.51 -8.54 -26.21
CA THR A 123 -20.18 -8.47 -27.52
C THR A 123 -19.81 -9.64 -28.42
N VAL A 124 -18.53 -10.00 -28.52
CA VAL A 124 -18.07 -11.11 -29.36
C VAL A 124 -18.64 -12.45 -28.87
N VAL A 125 -18.61 -12.70 -27.56
CA VAL A 125 -19.13 -13.96 -26.98
C VAL A 125 -20.64 -14.07 -27.15
N THR A 126 -21.37 -12.96 -27.09
CA THR A 126 -22.84 -12.99 -27.13
C THR A 126 -23.44 -12.93 -28.54
N ASN A 127 -22.64 -12.65 -29.56
CA ASN A 127 -23.11 -12.30 -30.90
C ASN A 127 -24.09 -13.33 -31.49
N ASP A 128 -23.73 -14.63 -31.48
CA ASP A 128 -24.60 -15.71 -31.96
C ASP A 128 -25.14 -16.60 -30.83
N LEU A 129 -24.67 -16.39 -29.60
CA LEU A 129 -24.95 -17.29 -28.48
C LEU A 129 -26.45 -17.40 -28.18
N ALA A 130 -27.19 -16.32 -28.36
CA ALA A 130 -28.64 -16.30 -28.15
C ALA A 130 -29.41 -17.27 -29.06
N LEU A 131 -28.88 -17.59 -30.26
CA LEU A 131 -29.50 -18.53 -31.20
C LEU A 131 -29.44 -19.98 -30.69
N TYR A 132 -28.44 -20.31 -29.87
CA TYR A 132 -28.19 -21.68 -29.41
C TYR A 132 -28.70 -21.94 -27.99
N VAL A 133 -28.60 -20.95 -27.11
CA VAL A 133 -28.93 -21.12 -25.68
C VAL A 133 -30.02 -20.18 -25.16
N GLY A 134 -30.57 -19.33 -26.02
CA GLY A 134 -31.60 -18.34 -25.68
C GLY A 134 -31.04 -17.04 -25.11
N ASP A 135 -31.83 -15.96 -25.20
CA ASP A 135 -31.44 -14.60 -24.81
C ASP A 135 -31.04 -14.49 -23.33
N GLY A 136 -31.80 -15.13 -22.44
CA GLY A 136 -31.53 -15.07 -21.00
C GLY A 136 -30.15 -15.60 -20.62
N LEU A 137 -29.77 -16.77 -21.14
CA LEU A 137 -28.46 -17.35 -20.84
C LEU A 137 -27.33 -16.62 -21.56
N SER A 138 -27.56 -16.15 -22.79
CA SER A 138 -26.59 -15.31 -23.52
C SER A 138 -26.24 -14.05 -22.72
N ARG A 139 -27.24 -13.34 -22.18
CA ARG A 139 -27.04 -12.15 -21.32
C ARG A 139 -26.30 -12.46 -20.03
N LEU A 140 -26.58 -13.60 -19.39
CA LEU A 140 -25.85 -14.04 -18.20
C LEU A 140 -24.37 -14.24 -18.50
N VAL A 141 -24.06 -14.95 -19.59
CA VAL A 141 -22.67 -15.18 -20.04
C VAL A 141 -22.00 -13.85 -20.39
N GLY A 142 -22.70 -12.96 -21.10
CA GLY A 142 -22.20 -11.62 -21.39
C GLY A 142 -21.81 -10.82 -20.15
N GLY A 143 -22.63 -10.88 -19.09
CA GLY A 143 -22.34 -10.23 -17.80
C GLY A 143 -21.16 -10.85 -17.04
N LEU A 144 -21.04 -12.18 -17.06
CA LEU A 144 -19.90 -12.88 -16.46
C LEU A 144 -18.58 -12.51 -17.14
N VAL A 145 -18.58 -12.47 -18.47
CA VAL A 145 -17.43 -12.06 -19.27
C VAL A 145 -17.08 -10.59 -19.03
N PHE A 146 -18.09 -9.70 -19.00
CA PHE A 146 -17.88 -8.28 -18.72
C PHE A 146 -17.25 -8.02 -17.34
N SER A 147 -17.57 -8.86 -16.35
CA SER A 147 -17.02 -8.75 -14.98
C SER A 147 -15.49 -8.85 -14.94
N LEU A 148 -14.86 -9.49 -15.94
CA LEU A 148 -13.40 -9.53 -16.08
C LEU A 148 -12.80 -8.12 -16.20
N GLY A 149 -13.52 -7.17 -16.82
CA GLY A 149 -13.07 -5.78 -16.91
C GLY A 149 -12.89 -5.13 -15.54
N LEU A 150 -13.85 -5.33 -14.62
CA LEU A 150 -13.75 -4.82 -13.25
C LEU A 150 -12.65 -5.53 -12.46
N ILE A 151 -12.46 -6.84 -12.67
CA ILE A 151 -11.37 -7.59 -12.03
C ILE A 151 -10.01 -7.02 -12.45
N LEU A 152 -9.81 -6.74 -13.74
CA LEU A 152 -8.58 -6.13 -14.27
C LEU A 152 -8.34 -4.73 -13.70
N VAL A 153 -9.40 -3.93 -13.55
CA VAL A 153 -9.30 -2.60 -12.90
C VAL A 153 -8.83 -2.72 -11.46
N VAL A 154 -9.39 -3.66 -10.69
CA VAL A 154 -9.04 -3.85 -9.28
C VAL A 154 -7.62 -4.38 -9.12
N ILE A 155 -7.25 -5.43 -9.86
CA ILE A 155 -5.90 -6.03 -9.79
C ILE A 155 -4.85 -5.05 -10.31
N GLY A 156 -5.15 -4.33 -11.39
CA GLY A 156 -4.25 -3.34 -11.97
C GLY A 156 -4.16 -2.05 -11.15
N GLY A 157 -4.96 -1.88 -10.10
CA GLY A 157 -5.03 -0.64 -9.32
C GLY A 157 -5.39 0.59 -10.15
N ALA A 158 -6.17 0.39 -11.22
CA ALA A 158 -6.49 1.44 -12.18
C ALA A 158 -7.54 2.41 -11.60
N GLU A 159 -7.49 3.67 -12.04
CA GLU A 159 -8.39 4.71 -11.53
C GLU A 159 -9.65 4.75 -12.40
N LEU A 160 -10.72 4.13 -11.92
CA LEU A 160 -12.02 4.11 -12.59
C LEU A 160 -12.94 5.18 -12.00
N PHE A 161 -13.57 5.97 -12.86
CA PHE A 161 -14.44 7.08 -12.47
C PHE A 161 -15.55 6.64 -11.50
N THR A 162 -16.23 5.53 -11.79
CA THR A 162 -17.33 5.02 -10.94
C THR A 162 -16.82 4.67 -9.54
N GLY A 163 -15.63 4.09 -9.40
CA GLY A 163 -15.00 3.86 -8.10
C GLY A 163 -14.61 5.16 -7.38
N ASN A 164 -14.18 6.17 -8.14
CA ASN A 164 -13.78 7.47 -7.58
C ASN A 164 -14.97 8.34 -7.18
N THR A 165 -16.20 7.98 -7.54
CA THR A 165 -17.39 8.66 -7.01
C THR A 165 -17.50 8.52 -5.49
N LEU A 166 -16.95 7.44 -4.91
CA LEU A 166 -16.89 7.23 -3.46
C LEU A 166 -16.02 8.26 -2.74
N MET A 167 -15.21 9.07 -3.46
CA MET A 167 -14.51 10.20 -2.85
C MET A 167 -15.46 11.25 -2.23
N VAL A 168 -16.74 11.24 -2.58
CA VAL A 168 -17.79 12.04 -1.92
C VAL A 168 -17.82 11.80 -0.41
N THR A 169 -17.53 10.60 0.09
CA THR A 169 -17.55 10.32 1.53
C THR A 169 -16.54 11.19 2.28
N ALA A 170 -15.31 11.29 1.76
CA ALA A 170 -14.28 12.16 2.33
C ALA A 170 -14.61 13.65 2.18
N TRP A 171 -15.33 14.04 1.12
CA TRP A 171 -15.79 15.41 0.96
C TRP A 171 -16.86 15.77 1.99
N LEU A 172 -17.81 14.88 2.25
CA LEU A 172 -18.84 15.04 3.28
C LEU A 172 -18.25 15.09 4.70
N GLU A 173 -17.15 14.37 4.95
CA GLU A 173 -16.40 14.46 6.21
C GLU A 173 -15.46 15.68 6.29
N GLY A 174 -15.41 16.53 5.27
CA GLY A 174 -14.55 17.72 5.24
C GLY A 174 -13.05 17.41 5.12
N LYS A 175 -12.69 16.17 4.74
CA LYS A 175 -11.31 15.71 4.61
C LYS A 175 -10.65 16.13 3.30
N ILE A 176 -11.44 16.28 2.25
CA ILE A 176 -10.98 16.76 0.94
C ILE A 176 -11.79 17.98 0.51
N SER A 177 -11.16 18.88 -0.24
CA SER A 177 -11.84 20.04 -0.81
C SER A 177 -12.67 19.65 -2.04
N GLY A 178 -13.76 20.37 -2.29
CA GLY A 178 -14.56 20.20 -3.52
C GLY A 178 -13.74 20.40 -4.80
N ARG A 179 -12.70 21.24 -4.75
CA ARG A 179 -11.75 21.42 -5.87
C ARG A 179 -10.92 20.16 -6.13
N GLN A 180 -10.44 19.48 -5.09
CA GLN A 180 -9.70 18.21 -5.25
C GLN A 180 -10.62 17.11 -5.80
N LEU A 181 -11.86 17.04 -5.32
CA LEU A 181 -12.87 16.11 -5.81
C LEU A 181 -13.14 16.33 -7.31
N ALA A 182 -13.52 17.55 -7.69
CA ALA A 182 -13.82 17.90 -9.08
C ALA A 182 -12.62 17.66 -10.00
N ARG A 183 -11.40 18.04 -9.57
CA ARG A 183 -10.17 17.79 -10.32
C ARG A 183 -9.98 16.30 -10.62
N ASN A 184 -10.08 15.45 -9.60
CA ASN A 184 -9.90 14.01 -9.77
C ASN A 184 -10.96 13.44 -10.73
N TRP A 185 -12.24 13.76 -10.49
CA TRP A 185 -13.35 13.32 -11.33
C TRP A 185 -13.20 13.71 -12.79
N THR A 186 -12.89 14.97 -13.07
CA THR A 186 -12.71 15.45 -14.44
C THR A 186 -11.56 14.72 -15.14
N ILE A 187 -10.39 14.62 -14.51
CA ILE A 187 -9.22 13.95 -15.11
C ILE A 187 -9.54 12.48 -15.39
N VAL A 188 -10.04 11.75 -14.38
CA VAL A 188 -10.27 10.31 -14.49
C VAL A 188 -11.38 10.01 -15.49
N TYR A 189 -12.45 10.82 -15.53
CA TYR A 189 -13.53 10.66 -16.50
C TYR A 189 -13.02 10.77 -17.95
N PHE A 190 -12.27 11.83 -18.26
CA PHE A 190 -11.72 12.01 -19.61
C PHE A 190 -10.65 10.98 -19.95
N ALA A 191 -9.83 10.57 -18.98
CA ALA A 191 -8.84 9.51 -19.16
C ALA A 191 -9.51 8.16 -19.47
N ASN A 192 -10.56 7.79 -18.72
CA ASN A 192 -11.35 6.57 -18.97
C ASN A 192 -12.00 6.61 -20.36
N PHE A 193 -12.59 7.76 -20.73
CA PHE A 193 -13.20 7.95 -22.04
C PHE A 193 -12.18 7.78 -23.18
N PHE A 194 -11.01 8.39 -23.05
CA PHE A 194 -9.93 8.26 -24.04
C PHE A 194 -9.45 6.81 -24.15
N GLY A 195 -9.25 6.11 -23.03
CA GLY A 195 -8.88 4.69 -23.03
C GLY A 195 -9.92 3.81 -23.73
N ALA A 196 -11.21 4.09 -23.52
CA ALA A 196 -12.29 3.38 -24.19
C ALA A 196 -12.29 3.61 -25.71
N ILE A 197 -12.09 4.86 -26.15
CA ILE A 197 -11.95 5.19 -27.58
C ILE A 197 -10.75 4.49 -28.20
N LEU A 198 -9.62 4.43 -27.49
CA LEU A 198 -8.40 3.79 -28.01
C LEU A 198 -8.65 2.31 -28.34
N ILE A 199 -9.31 1.57 -27.44
CA ILE A 199 -9.65 0.18 -27.68
C ILE A 199 -10.72 0.04 -28.77
N ALA A 200 -11.73 0.89 -28.79
CA ALA A 200 -12.73 0.90 -29.86
C ALA A 200 -12.09 1.14 -31.23
N TRP A 201 -11.11 2.04 -31.30
CA TRP A 201 -10.33 2.31 -32.50
C TRP A 201 -9.49 1.09 -32.94
N PHE A 202 -8.83 0.40 -32.01
CA PHE A 202 -8.14 -0.85 -32.33
C PHE A 202 -9.08 -1.96 -32.80
N PHE A 203 -10.28 -2.06 -32.21
CA PHE A 203 -11.32 -2.98 -32.67
C PHE A 203 -11.83 -2.63 -34.07
N TYR A 204 -11.93 -1.34 -34.40
CA TYR A 204 -12.29 -0.90 -35.74
C TYR A 204 -11.20 -1.29 -36.76
N LEU A 205 -9.93 -1.02 -36.44
CA LEU A 205 -8.78 -1.35 -37.29
C LEU A 205 -8.56 -2.85 -37.46
N SER A 206 -8.90 -3.67 -36.46
CA SER A 206 -8.77 -5.13 -36.55
C SER A 206 -9.78 -5.75 -37.52
N GLY A 207 -10.83 -5.03 -37.90
CA GLY A 207 -11.89 -5.52 -38.78
C GLY A 207 -12.79 -6.57 -38.14
N VAL A 208 -12.64 -6.85 -36.84
CA VAL A 208 -13.42 -7.87 -36.12
C VAL A 208 -14.91 -7.56 -36.20
N TRP A 209 -15.29 -6.28 -36.15
CA TRP A 209 -16.67 -5.81 -36.28
C TRP A 209 -17.35 -6.16 -37.62
N GLY A 210 -16.59 -6.51 -38.65
CA GLY A 210 -17.07 -6.83 -40.00
C GLY A 210 -17.04 -8.31 -40.36
N LEU A 211 -16.70 -9.20 -39.41
CA LEU A 211 -16.77 -10.64 -39.63
C LEU A 211 -18.23 -11.05 -39.88
N LYS A 212 -18.50 -11.85 -40.92
CA LYS A 212 -19.85 -12.37 -41.18
C LYS A 212 -20.18 -13.42 -40.12
N GLY A 213 -21.23 -13.17 -39.32
CA GLY A 213 -21.40 -13.70 -37.97
C GLY A 213 -21.15 -12.64 -36.89
N LEU A 214 -21.36 -11.37 -37.26
CA LEU A 214 -21.55 -10.20 -36.43
C LEU A 214 -22.75 -9.41 -36.94
#